data_AF-A0A8A7K5I8-F1
#
_entry.id   AF-A0A8A7K5I8-F1
#
_cell.length_a   1.000
_cell.length_b   1.000
_cell.length_c   1.000
_cell.angle_alpha   90.00
_cell.angle_beta   90.00
_cell.angle_gamma   90.00
#
_symmetry.space_group_name_H-M   'P 1'
#
loop_
_entity.id
_entity.type
_entity.pdbx_description
1 polymer ?
#
loop_
_entity_poly.entity_id
_entity_poly.type
_entity_poly.pdbx_seq_one_letter_code
_entity_poly.pdbx_strand_id
1 'polypeptide(L)' 'MPDGRKVKPRTAYNRYTNIFKKAGLSQFNLKSLRNTHATFLLQAGVHSKIVQKRLGHSSIKVTLDIYSHVFQFFKKGL' A
#
# COMPACT_ATOMS: atom_id res chain seq x y z
N MET A 1 22.78 0.03 -4.31
CA MET A 1 24.00 0.86 -4.45
C MET A 1 24.81 0.22 -5.57
N PRO A 2 25.68 0.94 -6.29
CA PRO A 2 26.39 0.39 -7.44
C PRO A 2 27.28 -0.83 -7.11
N ASP A 3 27.48 -1.15 -5.83
CA ASP A 3 28.26 -2.26 -5.28
C ASP A 3 27.46 -3.58 -5.11
N GLY A 4 26.18 -3.64 -5.49
CA GLY A 4 25.36 -4.87 -5.43
C GLY A 4 25.00 -5.36 -4.02
N ARG A 5 25.44 -4.66 -2.96
CA ARG A 5 25.17 -5.04 -1.58
C ARG A 5 23.74 -4.71 -1.16
N LYS A 6 23.19 -5.50 -0.23
CA LYS A 6 21.88 -5.23 0.37
C LYS A 6 21.87 -3.83 0.97
N VAL A 7 20.89 -3.02 0.58
CA VAL A 7 20.71 -1.68 1.14
C VAL A 7 20.29 -1.84 2.60
N LYS A 8 21.01 -1.19 3.52
CA LYS A 8 20.61 -1.16 4.93
C LYS A 8 19.19 -0.58 5.06
N PRO A 9 18.30 -1.16 5.89
CA PRO A 9 16.91 -0.70 6.00
C PRO A 9 16.77 0.80 6.27
N ARG A 10 17.64 1.37 7.11
CA ARG A 10 17.70 2.82 7.39
C ARG A 10 18.06 3.65 6.17
N THR A 11 18.99 3.19 5.33
CA THR A 11 19.37 3.88 4.09
C THR A 11 18.23 3.84 3.07
N ALA A 12 17.52 2.72 2.96
CA ALA A 12 16.33 2.63 2.13
C ALA A 12 15.26 3.60 2.63
N TYR A 13 14.95 3.57 3.94
CA TYR A 13 13.98 4.47 4.56
C TYR A 13 14.28 5.95 4.28
N ASN A 14 15.52 6.40 4.52
CA ASN A 14 15.94 7.78 4.28
C ASN A 14 15.82 8.20 2.80
N ARG A 15 16.04 7.27 1.86
CA ARG A 15 15.85 7.55 0.43
C ARG A 15 14.38 7.76 0.13
N TYR A 16 13.50 6.90 0.64
CA TYR A 16 12.06 7.03 0.43
C TYR A 16 11.50 8.30 1.08
N THR A 17 11.90 8.64 2.30
CA THR A 17 11.45 9.88 2.94
C THR A 17 11.89 11.12 2.17
N ASN A 18 13.10 11.13 1.60
CA ASN A 18 13.54 12.22 0.73
C ASN A 18 12.72 12.31 -0.56
N ILE A 19 12.35 11.18 -1.18
CA ILE A 19 11.48 11.16 -2.35
C ILE A 19 10.09 11.73 -1.99
N PHE A 20 9.51 11.29 -0.88
CA PHE A 20 8.20 11.79 -0.43
C PHE A 20 8.23 13.29 -0.10
N LYS A 21 9.28 13.78 0.56
CA LYS A 21 9.47 15.21 0.81
C LYS A 21 9.52 16.01 -0.48
N LYS A 22 10.26 15.54 -1.50
CA LYS A 22 10.32 16.18 -2.82
C LYS A 22 8.96 16.18 -3.54
N ALA A 23 8.14 15.16 -3.31
CA ALA A 23 6.78 15.07 -3.84
C ALA A 23 5.73 15.85 -3.02
N GLY A 24 6.12 16.56 -1.95
CA GLY A 24 5.20 17.27 -1.06
C GLY A 24 4.41 16.37 -0.10
N LEU A 25 4.74 15.08 -0.02
CA LEU A 25 4.04 14.06 0.76
C LEU A 25 4.73 13.81 2.11
N SER A 26 4.80 14.82 2.97
CA SER A 26 5.59 14.78 4.22
C SER A 26 5.18 13.68 5.22
N GLN A 27 3.94 13.18 5.15
CA GLN A 27 3.40 12.14 6.05
C GLN A 27 3.39 10.72 5.41
N PHE A 28 3.86 10.55 4.18
CA PHE A 28 3.85 9.24 3.52
C PHE A 28 5.05 8.38 3.92
N ASN A 29 4.79 7.09 4.09
CA ASN A 29 5.81 6.07 4.29
C ASN A 29 5.57 4.87 3.35
N LEU A 30 6.48 3.89 3.38
CA LEU A 30 6.40 2.68 2.54
C LEU A 30 5.14 1.85 2.79
N LYS A 31 4.62 1.84 4.03
CA LYS A 31 3.36 1.17 4.36
C LYS A 31 2.18 1.89 3.70
N SER A 32 2.18 3.22 3.67
CA SER A 32 1.17 4.02 2.99
C SER A 32 1.08 3.68 1.49
N LEU A 33 2.22 3.53 0.80
CA LEU A 33 2.22 3.07 -0.60
C LEU A 33 1.56 1.70 -0.78
N ARG A 34 1.88 0.76 0.11
CA ARG A 34 1.28 -0.59 0.09
C ARG A 34 -0.23 -0.54 0.33
N ASN A 35 -0.70 0.36 1.20
CA ASN A 35 -2.12 0.60 1.41
C ASN A 35 -2.75 1.20 0.15
N THR A 36 -2.15 2.24 -0.43
CA THR A 36 -2.65 2.86 -1.69
C THR A 36 -2.78 1.84 -2.82
N HIS A 37 -1.80 0.94 -2.99
CA HIS A 37 -1.88 -0.11 -4.00
C HIS A 37 -3.06 -1.06 -3.77
N ALA A 38 -3.30 -1.44 -2.53
CA ALA A 38 -4.44 -2.28 -2.16
C ALA A 38 -5.78 -1.56 -2.37
N THR A 39 -5.86 -0.26 -2.05
CA THR A 39 -7.03 0.58 -2.38
C THR A 39 -7.34 0.56 -3.87
N PHE A 40 -6.34 0.79 -4.71
CA PHE A 40 -6.52 0.78 -6.16
C PHE A 40 -7.00 -0.56 -6.70
N LEU A 41 -6.44 -1.67 -6.22
CA LEU A 41 -6.88 -3.00 -6.64
C LEU A 41 -8.34 -3.26 -6.26
N LEU A 42 -8.75 -2.83 -5.06
CA LEU A 42 -10.12 -3.00 -4.61
C LEU A 42 -11.09 -2.06 -5.34
N GLN A 43 -10.66 -0.83 -5.65
CA GLN A 43 -11.39 0.09 -6.54
C GLN A 43 -11.53 -0.45 -7.97
N ALA A 44 -10.58 -1.25 -8.44
CA ALA A 44 -10.68 -1.95 -9.72
C ALA A 44 -11.57 -3.21 -9.65
N GLY A 45 -12.26 -3.47 -8.53
CA GLY A 45 -13.13 -4.63 -8.36
C GLY A 45 -12.39 -5.96 -8.16
N VAL A 46 -11.08 -5.93 -7.89
CA VAL A 46 -10.31 -7.15 -7.65
C VAL A 46 -10.74 -7.78 -6.33
N HIS A 47 -11.06 -9.07 -6.38
CA HIS A 47 -11.52 -9.80 -5.19
C HIS A 47 -10.49 -9.74 -4.06
N SER A 48 -10.95 -9.47 -2.83
CA SER A 48 -10.11 -9.25 -1.63
C SER A 48 -9.12 -10.38 -1.35
N LYS A 49 -9.50 -11.63 -1.64
CA LYS A 49 -8.63 -12.83 -1.54
C LYS A 49 -7.42 -12.78 -2.50
N ILE A 50 -7.59 -12.22 -3.69
CA ILE A 50 -6.51 -12.02 -4.66
C ILE A 50 -5.57 -10.92 -4.18
N VAL A 51 -6.14 -9.81 -3.69
CA VAL A 51 -5.38 -8.69 -3.12
C VAL A 51 -4.56 -9.16 -1.89
N GLN A 52 -5.15 -9.98 -1.01
CA GLN A 52 -4.45 -10.56 0.13
C GLN A 52 -3.24 -11.40 -0.30
N LYS A 53 -3.44 -12.31 -1.28
CA LYS A 53 -2.37 -13.17 -1.81
C LYS A 53 -1.25 -12.34 -2.45
N ARG A 54 -1.63 -11.29 -3.20
CA ARG A 54 -0.69 -10.38 -3.87
C ARG A 54 0.14 -9.55 -2.91
N LEU A 55 -0.43 -9.16 -1.77
CA LEU A 55 0.28 -8.42 -0.73
C LEU A 55 1.06 -9.37 0.21
N GLY A 56 0.69 -10.64 0.31
CA GLY A 56 1.26 -11.55 1.31
C GLY A 56 0.87 -11.14 2.74
N HIS A 57 -0.35 -10.62 2.93
CA HIS A 57 -0.86 -10.32 4.27
C HIS A 57 -1.27 -11.61 4.98
N SER A 58 -0.62 -11.90 6.12
CA SER A 58 -0.96 -13.02 7.00
C SER A 58 -2.38 -12.91 7.57
N SER A 59 -2.94 -11.69 7.64
CA SER A 59 -4.30 -11.45 8.12
C SER A 59 -5.12 -10.64 7.11
N ILE A 60 -6.26 -11.23 6.74
CA ILE A 60 -7.30 -10.61 5.91
C ILE A 60 -7.97 -9.44 6.65
N LYS A 61 -7.99 -9.47 7.99
CA LYS A 61 -8.72 -8.49 8.83
C LYS A 61 -8.25 -7.06 8.57
N VAL A 62 -6.95 -6.81 8.41
CA VAL A 62 -6.43 -5.46 8.08
C VAL A 62 -6.88 -5.01 6.69
N THR A 63 -7.03 -5.95 5.75
CA THR A 63 -7.46 -5.67 4.36
C THR A 63 -8.99 -5.66 4.22
N LEU A 64 -9.73 -6.05 5.26
CA LEU A 64 -11.19 -5.99 5.27
C LEU A 64 -11.68 -4.82 6.13
N ASP A 65 -11.07 -4.56 7.28
CA ASP A 65 -11.35 -3.37 8.10
C ASP A 65 -11.07 -2.07 7.34
N ILE A 66 -9.91 -1.94 6.71
CA ILE A 66 -9.52 -0.70 6.02
C ILE A 66 -10.38 -0.45 4.76
N TYR A 67 -10.95 -1.50 4.17
CA TYR A 67 -11.59 -1.42 2.86
C TYR A 67 -13.09 -1.70 2.86
N SER A 68 -13.68 -2.06 4.00
CA SER A 68 -15.13 -2.18 4.17
C SER A 68 -15.86 -0.89 3.76
N HIS A 69 -15.26 0.27 4.04
CA HIS A 69 -15.76 1.58 3.62
C HIS A 69 -15.76 1.78 2.09
N VAL A 70 -14.76 1.23 1.39
CA VAL A 70 -14.66 1.30 -0.08
C VAL A 70 -15.73 0.40 -0.72
N PHE A 71 -15.98 -0.77 -0.13
CA PHE A 71 -17.06 -1.67 -0.56
C PHE A 71 -18.47 -1.07 -0.34
N GLN A 72 -18.68 -0.27 0.70
CA GLN A 72 -19.96 0.45 0.88
C GLN A 72 -20.23 1.46 -0.24
N PHE A 73 -19.19 2.07 -0.81
CA PHE A 73 -19.33 2.97 -1.97
C PHE A 73 -19.79 2.24 -3.24
N PHE A 74 -19.38 0.98 -3.41
CA PHE A 74 -19.82 0.15 -4.54
C PHE A 74 -21.31 -0.18 -4.52
N LYS A 75 -21.94 -0.25 -3.33
CA LYS A 75 -23.36 -0.63 -3.22
C LYS A 75 -24.34 0.52 -3.50
N LYS A 76 -23.84 1.73 -3.80
CA LYS A 76 -24.65 2.93 -4.09
C LYS A 76 -24.53 3.45 -5.54
N GLY A 77 -23.80 2.75 -6.40
CA GLY A 77 -23.55 3.14 -7.79
C GLY A 77 -24.06 2.15 -8.85
N LEU A 78 -25.05 1.33 -8.50
CA LEU A 78 -25.82 0.49 -9.42
C LEU A 78 -27.30 0.82 -9.26
#